data_AF-A0A523DJG6-F1
#
_entry.id   AF-A0A523DJG6-F1
#
_cell.length_a   1.000
_cell.length_b   1.000
_cell.length_c   1.000
_cell.angle_alpha   90.00
_cell.angle_beta   90.00
_cell.angle_gamma   90.00
#
_symmetry.space_group_name_H-M   'P 1'
#
loop_
_entity.id
_entity.type
_entity.pdbx_description
1 polymer ?
#
loop_
_entity_poly.entity_id
_entity_poly.type
_entity_poly.pdbx_seq_one_letter_code
_entity_poly.pdbx_strand_id
1 'polypeptide(L)'
;MLPRLHHALRMSWLVPVCACVAAAACSPGDSVDTAGEARPPIAFDLPYVHYTLDNGLEVVLHEDHSDPIVAVATIMHVGSSRER
;
A
#
# COMPACT_ATOMS: atom_id res chain seq x y z
N MET A 1 -34.43 -8.59 -44.87
CA MET A 1 -34.37 -8.90 -43.42
C MET A 1 -33.68 -7.73 -42.74
N LEU A 2 -34.44 -6.72 -42.32
CA LEU A 2 -33.94 -5.48 -41.70
C LEU A 2 -34.02 -5.59 -40.17
N PRO A 3 -32.93 -5.41 -39.42
CA PRO A 3 -33.02 -5.13 -38.00
C PRO A 3 -33.04 -3.61 -37.76
N ARG A 4 -34.25 -3.13 -37.47
CA ARG A 4 -34.60 -2.26 -36.34
C ARG A 4 -33.66 -1.08 -36.04
N LEU A 5 -34.01 0.00 -36.74
CA LEU A 5 -34.16 1.36 -36.23
C LEU A 5 -34.58 1.41 -34.73
N HIS A 6 -34.11 2.44 -34.03
CA HIS A 6 -34.67 3.14 -32.84
C HIS A 6 -33.58 3.41 -31.78
N HIS A 7 -32.52 4.15 -32.14
CA HIS A 7 -31.80 4.94 -31.14
C HIS A 7 -32.66 6.18 -30.88
N ALA A 8 -33.38 6.14 -29.76
CA ALA A 8 -34.33 7.16 -29.35
C ALA A 8 -33.61 8.50 -29.14
N LEU A 9 -33.79 9.38 -30.12
CA LEU A 9 -33.63 10.82 -29.99
C LEU A 9 -34.57 11.32 -28.88
N ARG A 10 -34.04 11.66 -27.70
CA ARG A 10 -34.80 12.46 -26.73
C ARG A 10 -33.91 13.49 -26.02
N MET A 11 -34.13 14.73 -26.45
CA MET A 11 -34.28 15.92 -25.57
C MET A 11 -32.99 16.38 -24.89
N SER A 12 -32.18 17.24 -25.51
CA SER A 12 -32.43 18.70 -25.58
C SER A 12 -33.21 19.21 -24.37
N TRP A 13 -32.47 19.57 -23.31
CA TRP A 13 -32.88 20.55 -22.33
C TRP A 13 -31.78 21.60 -22.24
N LEU A 14 -32.16 22.77 -22.72
CA LEU A 14 -31.43 24.02 -22.71
C LEU A 14 -31.80 24.74 -21.39
N VAL A 15 -30.83 25.49 -20.83
CA VAL A 15 -30.97 26.56 -19.81
C VAL A 15 -30.96 26.10 -18.33
N PRO A 16 -30.38 26.83 -17.34
CA PRO A 16 -29.77 28.18 -17.38
C PRO A 16 -28.34 28.32 -16.83
N VAL A 17 -27.72 29.40 -17.30
CA VAL A 17 -26.70 30.23 -16.64
C VAL A 17 -26.95 30.33 -15.12
N CYS A 18 -25.97 29.88 -14.32
CA CYS A 18 -25.83 30.32 -12.93
C CYS A 18 -24.51 31.10 -12.84
N ALA A 19 -24.64 32.42 -12.92
CA ALA A 19 -23.57 33.34 -12.63
C ALA A 19 -23.33 33.37 -11.11
N CYS A 20 -22.18 32.90 -10.67
CA CYS A 20 -21.60 33.25 -9.37
C CYS A 20 -20.14 33.63 -9.60
N VAL A 21 -19.94 34.92 -9.81
CA VAL A 21 -18.64 35.58 -9.60
C VAL A 21 -18.45 35.68 -8.09
N ALA A 22 -17.44 35.01 -7.54
CA ALA A 22 -16.80 35.39 -6.30
C ALA A 22 -15.36 34.89 -6.30
N ALA A 23 -14.44 35.83 -6.12
CA ALA A 23 -13.00 35.67 -6.20
C ALA A 23 -12.42 34.82 -5.05
N ALA A 24 -11.45 33.95 -5.38
CA ALA A 24 -10.37 33.59 -4.47
C ALA A 24 -9.21 32.90 -5.21
N ALA A 25 -8.08 33.62 -5.25
CA ALA A 25 -6.70 33.15 -5.10
C ALA A 25 -6.13 32.06 -6.04
N CYS A 26 -5.01 32.43 -6.67
CA CYS A 26 -4.03 31.51 -7.24
C CYS A 26 -3.64 30.40 -6.25
N SER A 27 -3.53 29.18 -6.76
CA SER A 27 -2.47 28.24 -6.35
C SER A 27 -2.07 27.44 -7.58
N PRO A 28 -0.77 27.33 -7.90
CA PRO A 28 -0.30 26.33 -8.84
C PRO A 28 -0.29 24.99 -8.10
N GLY A 29 -1.23 24.13 -8.43
CA GLY A 29 -1.26 22.75 -7.96
C GLY A 29 -1.36 21.86 -9.18
N ASP A 30 -0.22 21.39 -9.67
CA ASP A 30 -0.11 20.39 -10.71
C ASP A 30 -0.72 19.08 -10.17
N SER A 31 -2.01 18.88 -10.39
CA SER A 31 -2.66 17.60 -10.11
C SER A 31 -2.35 16.64 -11.25
N VAL A 32 -1.13 16.12 -11.26
CA VAL A 32 -0.84 14.86 -11.95
C VAL A 32 -1.49 13.75 -11.13
N ASP A 33 -2.79 13.53 -11.35
CA ASP A 33 -3.43 12.27 -11.02
C ASP A 33 -2.87 11.22 -11.98
N THR A 34 -1.67 10.71 -11.65
CA THR A 34 -1.27 9.39 -12.12
C THR A 34 -2.20 8.43 -11.39
N ALA A 35 -3.27 8.02 -12.06
CA ALA A 35 -4.04 6.85 -11.70
C ALA A 35 -3.08 5.66 -11.72
N GLY A 36 -2.39 5.46 -10.59
CA GLY A 36 -1.53 4.33 -10.35
C GLY A 36 -2.42 3.10 -10.31
N GLU A 37 -2.26 2.25 -11.32
CA GLU A 37 -2.78 0.89 -11.29
C GLU A 37 -2.42 0.29 -9.93
N ALA A 38 -3.42 0.03 -9.10
CA ALA A 38 -3.25 -0.47 -7.75
C ALA A 38 -2.71 -1.91 -7.87
N ARG A 39 -1.38 -2.06 -7.87
CA ARG A 39 -0.74 -3.37 -7.78
C ARG A 39 -1.25 -4.02 -6.48
N PRO A 40 -1.85 -5.21 -6.56
CA PRO A 40 -2.32 -5.90 -5.37
C PRO A 40 -1.15 -6.01 -4.38
N PRO A 41 -1.41 -5.79 -3.08
CA PRO A 41 -0.36 -5.87 -2.08
C PRO A 41 0.26 -7.25 -2.15
N ILE A 42 1.58 -7.30 -2.31
CA ILE A 42 2.30 -8.57 -2.26
C ILE A 42 2.25 -9.01 -0.80
N ALA A 43 1.56 -10.11 -0.54
CA ALA A 43 1.54 -10.71 0.78
C ALA A 43 2.96 -11.22 1.09
N PHE A 44 3.63 -10.57 2.05
CA PHE A 44 4.90 -11.04 2.58
C PHE A 44 4.61 -11.94 3.77
N ASP A 45 4.75 -13.25 3.55
CA ASP A 45 4.62 -14.28 4.57
C ASP A 45 5.95 -15.02 4.68
N LEU A 46 6.58 -14.98 5.85
CA LEU A 46 7.85 -15.64 6.15
C LEU A 46 7.66 -16.48 7.41
N PRO A 47 7.59 -17.82 7.30
CA PRO A 47 7.31 -18.68 8.44
C PRO A 47 8.51 -18.70 9.40
N TYR A 48 8.26 -18.53 10.70
CA TYR A 48 9.28 -18.69 11.74
C TYR A 48 8.64 -19.24 13.01
N VAL A 49 9.47 -19.79 13.90
CA VAL A 49 9.05 -20.23 15.22
C VAL A 49 9.71 -19.33 16.26
N HIS A 50 8.91 -18.83 17.20
CA HIS A 50 9.39 -18.07 18.35
C HIS A 50 9.19 -18.90 19.63
N TYR A 51 10.23 -18.98 20.45
CA TYR A 51 10.13 -19.59 21.77
C TYR A 51 11.01 -18.88 22.79
N THR A 52 10.62 -19.00 24.06
CA THR A 52 11.39 -18.54 25.21
C THR A 52 11.92 -19.78 25.93
N LEU A 53 13.23 -19.82 26.15
CA LEU A 53 13.90 -20.88 26.89
C LEU A 53 13.69 -20.72 28.41
N ASP A 54 13.94 -21.77 29.18
CA ASP A 54 13.78 -21.75 30.65
C ASP A 54 14.65 -20.69 31.36
N ASN A 55 15.76 -20.30 30.73
CA ASN A 55 16.66 -19.24 31.20
C ASN A 55 16.21 -17.82 30.78
N GLY A 56 15.07 -17.69 30.09
CA GLY A 56 14.51 -16.42 29.62
C GLY A 56 15.08 -15.92 28.30
N LEU A 57 15.92 -16.68 27.59
CA LEU A 57 16.39 -16.30 26.26
C LEU A 57 15.26 -16.46 25.23
N GLU A 58 15.10 -15.43 24.40
CA GLU A 58 14.21 -15.47 23.23
C GLU A 58 14.96 -16.03 22.02
N VAL A 59 14.31 -16.93 21.30
CA VAL A 59 14.86 -17.52 20.08
C VAL A 59 13.83 -17.41 18.97
N VAL A 60 14.28 -16.90 17.83
CA VAL A 60 13.54 -16.88 16.57
C VAL A 60 14.26 -17.84 15.62
N LEU A 61 13.59 -18.91 15.23
CA LEU A 61 14.10 -19.92 14.31
C LEU A 61 13.36 -19.84 12.97
N HIS A 62 14.13 -19.68 11.90
CA HIS A 62 13.66 -19.85 10.53
C HIS A 62 14.40 -21.05 9.92
N GLU A 63 13.65 -22.03 9.43
CA GLU A 63 14.20 -23.24 8.80
C GLU A 63 13.96 -23.17 7.29
N ASP A 64 15.04 -23.28 6.52
CA ASP A 64 15.04 -23.38 5.06
C ASP A 64 15.98 -24.50 4.64
N HIS A 65 15.50 -25.40 3.77
CA HIS A 65 16.24 -26.55 3.26
C HIS A 65 16.76 -26.35 1.84
N SER A 66 16.66 -25.14 1.29
CA SER A 66 17.15 -24.80 -0.04
C SER A 66 18.67 -24.94 -0.17
N ASP A 67 19.41 -24.51 0.86
CA ASP A 67 20.87 -24.53 0.94
C ASP A 67 21.36 -25.14 2.26
N PRO A 68 22.48 -25.89 2.29
CA PRO A 68 23.02 -26.48 3.51
C PRO A 68 23.85 -25.45 4.30
N ILE A 69 23.22 -24.35 4.72
CA ILE A 69 23.85 -23.23 5.44
C ILE A 69 23.16 -23.02 6.79
N VAL A 70 23.94 -22.68 7.82
CA VAL A 70 23.42 -22.28 9.13
C VAL A 70 23.98 -20.91 9.51
N ALA A 71 23.10 -19.98 9.87
CA ALA A 71 23.46 -18.67 10.37
C ALA A 71 22.91 -18.48 11.79
N VAL A 72 23.73 -17.91 12.67
CA VAL A 72 23.35 -17.63 14.06
C VAL A 72 23.75 -16.21 14.42
N ALA A 73 22.83 -15.47 15.00
CA ALA A 73 23.08 -14.14 15.53
C ALA A 73 22.63 -14.09 16.99
N THR A 74 23.53 -13.63 17.87
CA THR A 74 23.22 -13.39 19.28
C THR A 74 23.18 -11.90 19.52
N ILE A 75 22.04 -11.40 19.97
CA ILE A 75 21.83 -9.97 20.24
C ILE A 75 21.70 -9.81 21.74
N MET A 76 22.51 -8.93 22.30
CA MET A 76 22.51 -8.62 23.73
C MET A 76 22.13 -7.16 23.91
N HIS A 77 21.31 -6.88 24.91
CA HIS A 77 20.91 -5.51 25.24
C HIS A 77 21.99 -4.79 26.08
N VAL A 78 23.18 -4.66 25.51
CA VAL A 78 24.33 -3.96 26.10
C VAL A 78 24.88 -2.94 25.10
N GLY A 79 25.56 -1.92 25.61
CA GLY A 79 26.17 -0.88 24.78
C GLY A 79 26.96 0.11 25.61
N SER A 80 27.84 0.88 24.96
CA SER A 80 28.74 1.84 25.61
C SER A 80 28.03 2.86 26.49
N SER A 81 26.80 3.24 26.14
CA SER A 81 25.98 4.15 26.96
C SER A 81 25.60 3.57 28.34
N ARG A 82 25.84 2.28 28.59
CA ARG A 82 25.57 1.59 29.86
C ARG A 82 26.84 1.33 30.68
N GLU A 83 27.97 1.90 30.28
CA GLU A 83 29.23 1.84 31.01
C GLU A 83 29.31 3.01 32.01
N ARG A 84 29.97 2.81 33.16
CA ARG A 84 30.11 3.79 34.23
C ARG A 84 31.57 4.00 34.58
#